data_AF-A0A8H6GY30-F1
#
_entry.id   AF-A0A8H6GY30-F1
#
_cell.length_a   1.000
_cell.length_b   1.000
_cell.length_c   1.000
_cell.angle_alpha   90.00
_cell.angle_beta   90.00
_cell.angle_gamma   90.00
#
_symmetry.space_group_name_H-M   'P 1'
#
loop_
_entity.id
_entity.type
_entity.pdbx_description
1 polymer ?
#
loop_
_entity_poly.entity_id
_entity_poly.type
_entity_poly.pdbx_seq_one_letter_code
_entity_poly.pdbx_strand_id
1 'polypeptide(L)'
;MDSSSESKPTNGGDVQSRLVELLSEARHDLLSQTGRVLPNLSLLAGVKDVISKGGQIDDRKYLVENVIQVASSLPDDSKLRGDLNARFIDTLWRNLRHPPISYLGDEFRYRTADGSNNNIAYPKLGAAGSHYARSVAPKHQGPLDLPDPAVIFESLLARKTSVKEHPTKVSSSLFHFATIIIHDLFHTDEADRTRLRNSSYLDLGPLYGNNMDEQKRVRTFKDGLLKKDTFSESRFLSQPPGVCALVVAFNRFHNYIVQELATINERGRFSLPAGMTENDPDYSKAQSKRDNDLFQTGRLITCGLYINIILGDYLRTILNLNRNPIHSDWKLDPREDFDTVFDSEGTPRGIGNQVSVEFNMIYRWHSATSAQDEKWTNELFHKIFGPNVSIDDIPVDKFLQGVRQWTMNMPREPEKWTFGGLKRTEDGSFSDDGLVKLLQAATESVAGAFGARNIPRVLKVVEIYGIQQGREWGLPSRTT
;
A
#
# COMPACT_ATOMS: atom_id res chain seq x y z
N MET A 1 5.13 -44.42 13.02
CA MET A 1 3.81 -44.03 13.55
C MET A 1 3.25 -43.01 12.60
N ASP A 2 2.25 -43.43 11.83
CA ASP A 2 1.53 -42.62 10.85
C ASP A 2 1.01 -41.33 11.48
N SER A 3 1.29 -40.20 10.84
CA SER A 3 0.54 -38.97 11.02
C SER A 3 0.02 -38.55 9.65
N SER A 4 -1.10 -39.15 9.26
CA SER A 4 -1.94 -38.70 8.15
C SER A 4 -2.32 -37.24 8.37
N SER A 5 -1.77 -36.36 7.54
CA SER A 5 -2.24 -34.98 7.43
C SER A 5 -3.57 -34.99 6.67
N GLU A 6 -4.67 -34.84 7.40
CA GLU A 6 -5.97 -34.58 6.80
C GLU A 6 -5.95 -33.21 6.12
N SER A 7 -6.00 -33.21 4.79
CA SER A 7 -6.28 -32.02 3.99
C SER A 7 -7.72 -31.58 4.26
N LYS A 8 -7.90 -30.44 4.93
CA LYS A 8 -9.22 -29.81 5.08
C LYS A 8 -9.64 -29.16 3.75
N PRO A 9 -10.90 -29.33 3.29
CA PRO A 9 -11.39 -28.72 2.07
C PRO A 9 -11.67 -27.22 2.27
N THR A 10 -11.43 -26.43 1.22
CA THR A 10 -11.72 -24.99 1.11
C THR A 10 -13.23 -24.71 1.16
N ASN A 11 -13.69 -23.64 1.83
CA ASN A 11 -15.13 -23.40 2.12
C ASN A 11 -16.05 -23.07 0.93
N GLY A 12 -15.55 -22.89 -0.30
CA GLY A 12 -16.40 -23.05 -1.49
C GLY A 12 -16.99 -24.47 -1.58
N GLY A 13 -16.21 -25.45 -1.10
CA GLY A 13 -16.59 -26.84 -0.90
C GLY A 13 -17.41 -27.11 0.35
N ASP A 14 -17.32 -26.31 1.43
CA ASP A 14 -18.07 -26.55 2.70
C ASP A 14 -19.56 -26.17 2.61
N VAL A 15 -19.94 -25.22 1.76
CA VAL A 15 -21.37 -24.89 1.54
C VAL A 15 -22.01 -25.88 0.57
N GLN A 16 -21.28 -26.28 -0.48
CA GLN A 16 -21.77 -27.22 -1.50
C GLN A 16 -21.74 -28.67 -1.00
N SER A 17 -20.79 -29.04 -0.13
CA SER A 17 -20.77 -30.35 0.56
C SER A 17 -21.98 -30.54 1.47
N ARG A 18 -22.43 -29.47 2.16
CA ARG A 18 -23.62 -29.50 3.03
C ARG A 18 -24.94 -29.64 2.28
N LEU A 19 -24.97 -29.18 1.02
CA LEU A 19 -26.12 -29.36 0.12
C LEU A 19 -26.18 -30.81 -0.37
N VAL A 20 -25.01 -31.38 -0.64
CA VAL A 20 -24.81 -32.79 -0.98
C VAL A 20 -25.11 -33.73 0.20
N GLU A 21 -24.69 -33.39 1.43
CA GLU A 21 -25.03 -34.15 2.65
C GLU A 21 -26.54 -34.18 2.88
N LEU A 22 -27.24 -33.05 2.74
CA LEU A 22 -28.70 -33.02 2.84
C LEU A 22 -29.35 -33.83 1.71
N LEU A 23 -28.81 -33.84 0.49
CA LEU A 23 -29.31 -34.71 -0.59
C LEU A 23 -29.08 -36.21 -0.29
N SER A 24 -28.02 -36.52 0.47
CA SER A 24 -27.74 -37.88 0.95
C SER A 24 -28.66 -38.31 2.10
N GLU A 25 -29.03 -37.39 3.00
CA GLU A 25 -30.05 -37.61 4.03
C GLU A 25 -31.46 -37.68 3.42
N ALA A 26 -31.74 -36.80 2.45
CA ALA A 26 -32.95 -36.79 1.64
C ALA A 26 -33.10 -38.07 0.82
N ARG A 27 -32.01 -38.79 0.52
CA ARG A 27 -32.09 -40.11 -0.13
C ARG A 27 -32.91 -41.09 0.70
N HIS A 28 -32.82 -41.06 2.04
CA HIS A 28 -33.62 -41.93 2.89
C HIS A 28 -35.11 -41.55 2.88
N ASP A 29 -35.43 -40.26 2.82
CA ASP A 29 -36.81 -39.76 2.70
C ASP A 29 -37.40 -39.88 1.28
N LEU A 30 -36.59 -39.70 0.25
CA LEU A 30 -36.97 -39.91 -1.15
C LEU A 30 -37.27 -41.38 -1.43
N LEU A 31 -36.52 -42.30 -0.80
CA LEU A 31 -36.78 -43.73 -0.85
C LEU A 31 -38.09 -44.13 -0.13
N SER A 32 -38.44 -43.42 0.95
CA SER A 32 -39.71 -43.64 1.67
C SER A 32 -40.93 -43.04 0.93
N GLN A 33 -40.70 -42.14 -0.05
CA GLN A 33 -41.72 -41.55 -0.92
C GLN A 33 -41.71 -42.06 -2.37
N THR A 34 -41.17 -43.27 -2.60
CA THR A 34 -40.97 -43.94 -3.89
C THR A 34 -42.19 -44.05 -4.81
N GLY A 35 -43.41 -43.82 -4.30
CA GLY A 35 -44.64 -43.74 -5.10
C GLY A 35 -44.98 -42.37 -5.71
N ARG A 36 -44.25 -41.30 -5.36
CA ARG A 36 -44.57 -39.92 -5.78
C ARG A 36 -43.42 -39.16 -6.45
N VAL A 37 -42.17 -39.47 -6.11
CA VAL A 37 -40.99 -38.82 -6.70
C VAL A 37 -40.12 -39.90 -7.36
N LEU A 38 -40.03 -39.89 -8.69
CA LEU A 38 -39.08 -40.76 -9.39
C LEU A 38 -37.66 -40.38 -8.93
N PRO A 39 -36.78 -41.34 -8.58
CA PRO A 39 -35.41 -41.03 -8.23
C PRO A 39 -34.75 -40.42 -9.46
N ASN A 40 -34.44 -39.12 -9.40
CA ASN A 40 -33.72 -38.46 -10.47
C ASN A 40 -32.27 -38.99 -10.45
N LEU A 41 -32.01 -40.05 -11.22
CA LEU A 41 -30.70 -40.72 -11.28
C LEU A 41 -29.58 -39.75 -11.64
N SER A 42 -29.89 -38.67 -12.35
CA SER A 42 -28.93 -37.59 -12.67
C SER A 42 -28.57 -36.76 -11.43
N LEU A 43 -29.50 -36.54 -10.50
CA LEU A 43 -29.23 -35.87 -9.22
C LEU A 43 -28.29 -36.71 -8.36
N LEU A 44 -28.55 -38.01 -8.22
CA LEU A 44 -27.69 -38.92 -7.47
C LEU A 44 -26.29 -39.05 -8.08
N ALA A 45 -26.20 -39.08 -9.41
CA ALA A 45 -24.93 -39.07 -10.13
C ALA A 45 -24.19 -37.73 -9.98
N GLY A 46 -24.91 -36.60 -10.03
CA GLY A 46 -24.35 -35.26 -9.86
C GLY A 46 -23.83 -35.01 -8.45
N VAL A 47 -24.57 -35.43 -7.42
CA VAL A 47 -24.16 -35.37 -6.00
C VAL A 47 -22.87 -36.18 -5.78
N LYS A 48 -22.78 -37.39 -6.35
CA LYS A 48 -21.56 -38.22 -6.28
C LYS A 48 -20.37 -37.57 -6.98
N ASP A 49 -20.59 -36.95 -8.15
CA ASP A 49 -19.55 -36.26 -8.91
C ASP A 49 -18.99 -35.06 -8.12
N VAL A 50 -19.85 -34.25 -7.50
CA VAL A 50 -19.45 -33.11 -6.65
C VAL A 50 -18.62 -33.57 -5.45
N ILE A 51 -19.01 -34.64 -4.75
CA ILE A 51 -18.22 -35.21 -3.65
C ILE A 51 -16.84 -35.63 -4.15
N SER A 52 -16.79 -36.34 -5.28
CA SER A 52 -15.52 -36.86 -5.82
C SER A 52 -14.58 -35.77 -6.33
N LYS A 53 -15.11 -34.58 -6.65
CA LYS A 53 -14.35 -33.42 -7.14
C LYS A 53 -14.16 -32.33 -6.09
N GLY A 54 -14.25 -32.68 -4.80
CA GLY A 54 -13.97 -31.74 -3.70
C GLY A 54 -14.92 -30.55 -3.64
N GLY A 55 -16.17 -30.72 -4.10
CA GLY A 55 -17.19 -29.68 -4.08
C GLY A 55 -17.38 -28.92 -5.39
N GLN A 56 -16.60 -29.16 -6.44
CA GLN A 56 -16.81 -28.44 -7.72
C GLN A 56 -18.08 -28.91 -8.44
N ILE A 57 -18.95 -27.97 -8.80
CA ILE A 57 -20.18 -28.21 -9.57
C ILE A 57 -19.92 -27.91 -11.06
N ASP A 58 -20.16 -28.91 -11.90
CA ASP A 58 -20.26 -28.75 -13.36
C ASP A 58 -21.68 -28.28 -13.71
N ASP A 59 -21.80 -26.99 -14.03
CA ASP A 59 -23.07 -26.33 -14.34
C ASP A 59 -23.80 -26.98 -15.54
N ARG A 60 -23.05 -27.57 -16.48
CA ARG A 60 -23.60 -28.31 -17.62
C ARG A 60 -24.37 -29.56 -17.21
N LYS A 61 -24.23 -30.03 -15.96
CA LYS A 61 -24.96 -31.17 -15.41
C LYS A 61 -26.25 -30.79 -14.70
N TYR A 62 -26.63 -29.51 -14.70
CA TYR A 62 -27.91 -28.99 -14.20
C TYR A 62 -28.22 -29.41 -12.74
N LEU A 63 -27.19 -29.53 -11.90
CA LEU A 63 -27.36 -30.04 -10.53
C LEU A 63 -28.27 -29.14 -9.70
N VAL A 64 -28.12 -27.83 -9.82
CA VAL A 64 -28.94 -26.84 -9.09
C VAL A 64 -30.40 -26.92 -9.53
N GLU A 65 -30.65 -27.02 -10.84
CA GLU A 65 -31.96 -27.16 -11.44
C GLU A 65 -32.64 -28.47 -11.00
N ASN A 66 -31.88 -29.56 -10.90
CA ASN A 66 -32.38 -30.83 -10.38
C ASN A 66 -32.78 -30.74 -8.90
N VAL A 67 -32.03 -30.00 -8.07
CA VAL A 67 -32.40 -29.74 -6.66
C VAL A 67 -33.68 -28.90 -6.57
N ILE A 68 -33.81 -27.86 -7.41
CA ILE A 68 -35.02 -27.03 -7.48
C ILE A 68 -36.23 -27.87 -7.90
N GLN A 69 -36.07 -28.75 -8.90
CA GLN A 69 -37.14 -29.67 -9.32
C GLN A 69 -37.59 -30.58 -8.18
N VAL A 70 -36.66 -31.17 -7.41
CA VAL A 70 -37.01 -31.98 -6.24
C VAL A 70 -37.74 -31.16 -5.19
N ALA A 71 -37.21 -30.00 -4.80
CA ALA A 71 -37.84 -29.12 -3.82
C ALA A 71 -39.28 -28.71 -4.25
N SER A 72 -39.48 -28.45 -5.55
CA SER A 72 -40.79 -28.08 -6.12
C SER A 72 -41.79 -29.24 -6.18
N SER A 73 -41.33 -30.49 -6.19
CA SER A 73 -42.17 -31.69 -6.26
C SER A 73 -42.71 -32.17 -4.90
N LEU A 74 -42.17 -31.62 -3.80
CA LEU A 74 -42.54 -32.01 -2.44
C LEU A 74 -43.81 -31.27 -1.95
N PRO A 75 -44.64 -31.89 -1.10
CA PRO A 75 -45.84 -31.26 -0.51
C PRO A 75 -45.55 -29.92 0.18
N ASP A 76 -46.54 -29.03 0.23
CA ASP A 76 -46.39 -27.67 0.80
C ASP A 76 -46.01 -27.67 2.29
N ASP A 77 -46.38 -28.71 3.03
CA ASP A 77 -46.08 -28.91 4.46
C ASP A 77 -44.83 -29.77 4.71
N SER A 78 -44.07 -30.11 3.65
CA SER A 78 -42.87 -30.95 3.77
C SER A 78 -41.72 -30.22 4.48
N LYS A 79 -41.24 -30.80 5.59
CA LYS A 79 -40.04 -30.33 6.28
C LYS A 79 -38.80 -30.37 5.37
N LEU A 80 -38.63 -31.43 4.59
CA LEU A 80 -37.51 -31.58 3.65
C LEU A 80 -37.51 -30.47 2.59
N ARG A 81 -38.68 -30.06 2.10
CA ARG A 81 -38.81 -28.91 1.20
C ARG A 81 -38.35 -27.61 1.87
N GLY A 82 -38.74 -27.41 3.13
CA GLY A 82 -38.28 -26.28 3.95
C GLY A 82 -36.75 -26.26 4.11
N ASP A 83 -36.16 -27.40 4.44
CA ASP A 83 -34.71 -27.53 4.65
C ASP A 83 -33.91 -27.32 3.35
N LEU A 84 -34.38 -27.88 2.22
CA LEU A 84 -33.79 -27.66 0.90
C LEU A 84 -33.85 -26.18 0.50
N ASN A 85 -34.98 -25.51 0.71
CA ASN A 85 -35.15 -24.09 0.41
C ASN A 85 -34.22 -23.22 1.27
N ALA A 86 -34.17 -23.46 2.59
CA ALA A 86 -33.32 -22.70 3.49
C ALA A 86 -31.83 -22.80 3.10
N ARG A 87 -31.36 -24.00 2.75
CA ARG A 87 -29.97 -24.21 2.30
C ARG A 87 -29.70 -23.66 0.91
N PHE A 88 -30.65 -23.73 -0.01
CA PHE A 88 -30.52 -23.12 -1.32
C PHE A 88 -30.40 -21.59 -1.21
N ILE A 89 -31.22 -20.96 -0.37
CA ILE A 89 -31.14 -19.52 -0.07
C ILE A 89 -29.79 -19.17 0.57
N ASP A 90 -29.34 -19.92 1.57
CA ASP A 90 -28.04 -19.70 2.22
C ASP A 90 -26.88 -19.85 1.21
N THR A 91 -26.97 -20.78 0.27
CA THR A 91 -25.98 -20.96 -0.80
C THR A 91 -25.96 -19.77 -1.74
N LEU A 92 -27.12 -19.31 -2.23
CA LEU A 92 -27.20 -18.13 -3.10
C LEU A 92 -26.68 -16.87 -2.39
N TRP A 93 -27.05 -16.69 -1.11
CA TRP A 93 -26.60 -15.58 -0.28
C TRP A 93 -25.08 -15.59 -0.09
N ARG A 94 -24.49 -16.74 0.25
CA ARG A 94 -23.04 -16.85 0.46
C ARG A 94 -22.21 -16.77 -0.82
N ASN A 95 -22.81 -17.07 -1.98
CA ASN A 95 -22.18 -16.93 -3.29
C ASN A 95 -22.02 -15.47 -3.73
N LEU A 96 -22.79 -14.55 -3.16
CA LEU A 96 -22.69 -13.13 -3.45
C LEU A 96 -21.97 -12.39 -2.32
N ARG A 97 -21.29 -11.30 -2.68
CA ARG A 97 -20.66 -10.40 -1.71
C ARG A 97 -21.68 -9.43 -1.17
N HIS A 98 -21.73 -9.32 0.15
CA HIS A 98 -22.60 -8.39 0.86
C HIS A 98 -21.76 -7.60 1.87
N PRO A 99 -21.50 -6.29 1.63
CA PRO A 99 -21.83 -5.51 0.44
C PRO A 99 -20.95 -5.88 -0.79
N PRO A 100 -21.33 -5.46 -2.01
CA PRO A 100 -20.47 -5.57 -3.18
C PRO A 100 -19.12 -4.89 -2.97
N ILE A 101 -18.04 -5.51 -3.47
CA ILE A 101 -16.66 -5.03 -3.30
C ILE A 101 -16.16 -4.14 -4.45
N SER A 102 -16.95 -4.00 -5.51
CA SER A 102 -16.62 -3.20 -6.70
C SER A 102 -17.90 -2.64 -7.34
N TYR A 103 -17.78 -1.44 -7.92
CA TYR A 103 -18.89 -0.70 -8.52
C TYR A 103 -18.46 -0.13 -9.88
N LEU A 104 -19.43 0.08 -10.77
CA LEU A 104 -19.21 0.79 -12.02
C LEU A 104 -19.31 2.30 -11.78
N GLY A 105 -18.35 3.06 -12.31
CA GLY A 105 -18.26 4.51 -12.18
C GLY A 105 -16.83 4.98 -12.43
N ASP A 106 -16.65 6.21 -12.90
CA ASP A 106 -15.30 6.76 -13.12
C ASP A 106 -14.57 6.96 -11.78
N GLU A 107 -15.32 7.22 -10.70
CA GLU A 107 -14.85 7.37 -9.32
C GLU A 107 -14.32 6.07 -8.69
N PHE A 108 -14.63 4.91 -9.27
CA PHE A 108 -14.17 3.58 -8.82
C PHE A 108 -13.18 2.93 -9.77
N ARG A 109 -12.92 3.55 -10.94
CA ARG A 109 -12.00 3.02 -11.95
C ARG A 109 -10.53 3.21 -11.55
N TYR A 110 -10.24 4.31 -10.87
CA TYR A 110 -8.87 4.74 -10.57
C TYR A 110 -8.71 5.13 -9.10
N ARG A 111 -7.46 5.21 -8.64
CA ARG A 111 -7.15 5.80 -7.34
C ARG A 111 -7.45 7.29 -7.38
N THR A 112 -8.29 7.76 -6.47
CA THR A 112 -8.53 9.20 -6.26
C THR A 112 -7.24 9.89 -5.80
N ALA A 113 -7.19 11.22 -5.90
CA ALA A 113 -5.98 11.98 -5.53
C ALA A 113 -5.72 11.97 -4.02
N ASP A 114 -6.77 11.87 -3.19
CA ASP A 114 -6.69 11.81 -1.73
C ASP A 114 -6.76 10.39 -1.16
N GLY A 115 -6.83 9.36 -2.02
CA GLY A 115 -6.96 7.96 -1.61
C GLY A 115 -8.36 7.56 -1.11
N SER A 116 -9.35 8.45 -1.17
CA SER A 116 -10.76 8.10 -0.91
C SER A 116 -11.32 7.08 -1.90
N ASN A 117 -12.44 6.44 -1.56
CA ASN A 117 -13.12 5.40 -2.34
C ASN A 117 -12.31 4.12 -2.61
N ASN A 118 -11.14 3.96 -1.97
CA ASN A 118 -10.36 2.71 -2.05
C ASN A 118 -11.09 1.57 -1.34
N ASN A 119 -11.70 1.85 -0.18
CA ASN A 119 -12.78 1.02 0.37
C ASN A 119 -14.12 1.65 0.00
N ILE A 120 -14.96 0.92 -0.72
CA ILE A 120 -16.24 1.46 -1.23
C ILE A 120 -17.31 1.54 -0.14
N ALA A 121 -17.31 0.61 0.82
CA ALA A 121 -18.21 0.65 1.98
C ALA A 121 -17.82 1.76 2.97
N TYR A 122 -16.52 2.08 3.05
CA TYR A 122 -15.97 3.14 3.90
C TYR A 122 -15.11 4.11 3.07
N PRO A 123 -15.71 5.00 2.26
CA PRO A 123 -15.02 5.90 1.33
C PRO A 123 -13.88 6.74 1.91
N LYS A 124 -13.93 7.06 3.21
CA LYS A 124 -12.92 7.87 3.90
C LYS A 124 -11.84 7.06 4.62
N LEU A 125 -11.95 5.73 4.65
CA LEU A 125 -10.94 4.87 5.26
C LEU A 125 -9.62 5.02 4.50
N GLY A 126 -8.57 5.44 5.20
CA GLY A 126 -7.25 5.66 4.64
C GLY A 126 -7.10 6.87 3.73
N ALA A 127 -8.12 7.71 3.58
CA ALA A 127 -8.01 8.93 2.78
C ALA A 127 -7.13 9.98 3.49
N ALA A 128 -6.49 10.86 2.72
CA ALA A 128 -5.78 12.02 3.26
C ALA A 128 -6.73 12.88 4.12
N GLY A 129 -6.20 13.41 5.23
CA GLY A 129 -6.97 14.07 6.28
C GLY A 129 -7.63 13.11 7.27
N SER A 130 -7.37 11.81 7.22
CA SER A 130 -7.82 10.88 8.27
C SER A 130 -6.94 10.95 9.52
N HIS A 131 -7.48 10.51 10.66
CA HIS A 131 -6.70 10.36 11.89
C HIS A 131 -5.83 9.11 11.84
N TYR A 132 -4.69 9.11 12.53
CA TYR A 132 -3.95 7.88 12.78
C TYR A 132 -4.84 6.83 13.47
N ALA A 133 -4.72 5.57 13.02
CA ALA A 133 -5.25 4.44 13.77
C ALA A 133 -4.39 4.16 15.02
N ARG A 134 -4.90 3.30 15.92
CA ARG A 134 -4.12 2.68 16.99
C ARG A 134 -4.15 1.18 16.83
N SER A 135 -2.97 0.57 16.81
CA SER A 135 -2.84 -0.89 16.72
C SER A 135 -2.74 -1.55 18.10
N VAL A 136 -2.39 -0.80 19.14
CA VAL A 136 -2.16 -1.35 20.48
C VAL A 136 -3.04 -0.64 21.50
N ALA A 137 -3.75 -1.42 22.30
CA ALA A 137 -4.47 -0.93 23.47
C ALA A 137 -3.51 -0.85 24.67
N PRO A 138 -3.39 0.30 25.37
CA PRO A 138 -2.60 0.39 26.58
C PRO A 138 -3.17 -0.51 27.68
N LYS A 139 -2.38 -1.48 28.19
CA LYS A 139 -2.81 -2.38 29.28
C LYS A 139 -2.30 -2.02 30.66
N HIS A 140 -1.29 -1.16 30.74
CA HIS A 140 -0.65 -0.76 31.99
C HIS A 140 -0.50 0.76 32.04
N GLN A 141 -0.68 1.35 33.22
CA GLN A 141 -0.29 2.73 33.45
C GLN A 141 1.24 2.81 33.45
N GLY A 142 1.79 3.71 32.62
CA GLY A 142 3.21 4.00 32.62
C GLY A 142 3.65 4.70 33.91
N PRO A 143 4.96 4.75 34.20
CA PRO A 143 5.48 5.57 35.30
C PRO A 143 5.09 7.04 35.07
N LEU A 144 4.70 7.71 36.16
CA LEU A 144 4.28 9.12 36.13
C LEU A 144 5.40 10.03 35.62
N ASP A 145 6.64 9.74 36.04
CA ASP A 145 7.82 10.50 35.67
C ASP A 145 8.65 9.72 34.63
N LEU A 146 8.51 10.11 33.36
CA LEU A 146 9.34 9.58 32.29
C LEU A 146 10.68 10.31 32.22
N PRO A 147 11.81 9.62 31.96
CA PRO A 147 13.13 10.26 31.87
C PRO A 147 13.16 11.38 30.82
N ASP A 148 14.04 12.36 31.00
CA ASP A 148 14.29 13.37 29.96
C ASP A 148 14.68 12.66 28.63
N PRO A 149 13.99 12.95 27.51
CA PRO A 149 14.35 12.43 26.20
C PRO A 149 15.83 12.61 25.82
N ALA A 150 16.47 13.71 26.23
CA ALA A 150 17.89 13.95 25.98
C ALA A 150 18.77 12.92 26.71
N VAL A 151 18.42 12.58 27.96
CA VAL A 151 19.13 11.55 28.73
C VAL A 151 18.98 10.17 28.05
N ILE A 152 17.79 9.85 27.53
CA ILE A 152 17.55 8.61 26.77
C ILE A 152 18.47 8.58 25.54
N PHE A 153 18.51 9.68 24.78
CA PHE A 153 19.32 9.76 23.58
C PHE A 153 20.81 9.54 23.90
N GLU A 154 21.38 10.29 24.84
CA GLU A 154 22.80 10.21 25.19
C GLU A 154 23.19 8.84 25.76
N SER A 155 22.30 8.22 26.54
CA SER A 155 22.57 6.95 27.21
C SER A 155 22.46 5.75 26.26
N LEU A 156 21.48 5.76 25.37
CA LEU A 156 21.04 4.57 24.63
C LEU A 156 21.09 4.70 23.11
N LEU A 157 20.94 5.89 22.53
CA LEU A 157 20.70 6.05 21.10
C LEU A 157 21.91 6.62 20.34
N ALA A 158 22.61 7.58 20.94
CA ALA A 158 23.67 8.34 20.30
C ALA A 158 24.81 7.46 19.79
N ARG A 159 25.20 7.69 18.53
CA ARG A 159 26.44 7.18 17.93
C ARG A 159 27.62 7.84 18.65
N LYS A 160 28.51 7.01 19.21
CA LYS A 160 29.62 7.48 20.08
C LYS A 160 30.94 7.71 19.34
N THR A 161 31.23 6.88 18.34
CA THR A 161 32.49 6.92 17.60
C THR A 161 32.19 6.89 16.11
N SER A 162 32.57 5.82 15.41
CA SER A 162 32.27 5.61 13.99
C SER A 162 30.89 4.97 13.81
N VAL A 163 30.37 5.07 12.59
CA VAL A 163 29.19 4.30 12.18
C VAL A 163 29.45 2.82 12.40
N LYS A 164 28.57 2.15 13.14
CA LYS A 164 28.49 0.70 13.09
C LYS A 164 27.76 0.35 11.81
N GLU A 165 28.47 -0.14 10.81
CA GLU A 165 27.88 -0.52 9.52
C GLU A 165 26.94 -1.71 9.64
N HIS A 166 25.95 -1.78 8.74
CA HIS A 166 25.02 -2.89 8.66
C HIS A 166 25.79 -4.21 8.48
N PRO A 167 25.55 -5.24 9.33
CA PRO A 167 26.35 -6.46 9.33
C PRO A 167 26.30 -7.21 7.99
N THR A 168 25.22 -7.03 7.23
CA THR A 168 25.03 -7.65 5.92
C THR A 168 25.45 -6.76 4.75
N LYS A 169 26.06 -5.60 5.03
CA LYS A 169 26.51 -4.60 4.06
C LYS A 169 25.40 -4.11 3.14
N VAL A 170 24.19 -3.96 3.70
CA VAL A 170 23.07 -3.34 3.01
C VAL A 170 23.43 -1.90 2.64
N SER A 171 23.12 -1.55 1.40
CA SER A 171 23.34 -0.23 0.84
C SER A 171 22.40 0.83 1.43
N SER A 172 22.86 2.08 1.48
CA SER A 172 22.04 3.26 1.80
C SER A 172 20.88 3.45 0.83
N SER A 173 21.00 2.95 -0.41
CA SER A 173 19.93 2.95 -1.40
C SER A 173 18.64 2.28 -0.89
N LEU A 174 18.74 1.21 -0.07
CA LEU A 174 17.58 0.59 0.57
C LEU A 174 16.84 1.59 1.46
N PHE A 175 17.58 2.38 2.22
CA PHE A 175 17.02 3.36 3.16
C PHE A 175 16.54 4.62 2.44
N HIS A 176 17.14 5.00 1.31
CA HIS A 176 16.60 6.06 0.45
C HIS A 176 15.25 5.64 -0.15
N PHE A 177 15.10 4.37 -0.55
CA PHE A 177 13.81 3.83 -0.95
C PHE A 177 12.82 3.73 0.22
N ALA A 178 13.29 3.33 1.41
CA ALA A 178 12.50 3.37 2.64
C ALA A 178 11.96 4.77 2.94
N THR A 179 12.75 5.82 2.70
CA THR A 179 12.31 7.21 2.85
C THR A 179 11.12 7.51 1.95
N ILE A 180 11.07 6.98 0.73
CA ILE A 180 9.91 7.12 -0.17
C ILE A 180 8.69 6.45 0.45
N ILE A 181 8.81 5.20 0.89
CA ILE A 181 7.72 4.45 1.54
C ILE A 181 7.21 5.19 2.78
N ILE A 182 8.12 5.66 3.63
CA ILE A 182 7.79 6.40 4.86
C ILE A 182 7.01 7.68 4.52
N HIS A 183 7.41 8.43 3.50
CA HIS A 183 6.73 9.68 3.16
C HIS A 183 5.44 9.47 2.35
N ASP A 184 5.27 8.30 1.74
CA ASP A 184 4.01 7.85 1.15
C ASP A 184 2.97 7.49 2.21
N LEU A 185 3.43 6.99 3.37
CA LEU A 185 2.57 6.55 4.47
C LEU A 185 2.42 7.56 5.61
N PHE A 186 3.39 8.44 5.83
CA PHE A 186 3.41 9.34 6.98
C PHE A 186 3.69 10.81 6.60
N HIS A 187 2.66 11.63 6.75
CA HIS A 187 2.73 13.09 6.76
C HIS A 187 1.83 13.62 7.87
N THR A 188 2.34 13.65 9.10
CA THR A 188 1.60 14.22 10.24
C THR A 188 1.26 15.68 9.98
N ASP A 189 0.00 16.05 10.16
CA ASP A 189 -0.45 17.44 10.05
C ASP A 189 0.08 18.27 11.23
N GLU A 190 0.68 19.43 10.93
CA GLU A 190 1.27 20.29 11.94
C GLU A 190 0.24 21.07 12.76
N ALA A 191 -0.97 21.29 12.22
CA ALA A 191 -2.07 21.96 12.91
C ALA A 191 -2.85 21.00 13.82
N ASP A 192 -3.01 19.76 13.38
CA ASP A 192 -3.58 18.67 14.18
C ASP A 192 -2.72 17.41 14.05
N ARG A 193 -1.84 17.23 15.03
CA ARG A 193 -0.85 16.14 15.05
C ARG A 193 -1.47 14.75 15.21
N THR A 194 -2.78 14.62 15.28
CA THR A 194 -3.47 13.32 15.25
C THR A 194 -3.88 12.91 13.83
N ARG A 195 -3.73 13.79 12.83
CA ARG A 195 -4.14 13.60 11.44
C ARG A 195 -2.96 13.41 10.49
N LEU A 196 -3.26 12.80 9.34
CA LEU A 196 -2.36 12.59 8.21
C LEU A 196 -2.75 13.53 7.06
N ARG A 197 -1.78 14.17 6.41
CA ARG A 197 -1.98 14.97 5.18
C ARG A 197 -1.91 14.13 3.90
N ASN A 198 -1.44 12.89 4.01
CA ASN A 198 -1.32 11.90 2.95
C ASN A 198 -2.31 10.75 3.15
N SER A 199 -2.50 9.93 2.11
CA SER A 199 -3.31 8.72 2.22
C SER A 199 -2.57 7.65 3.04
N SER A 200 -3.31 6.66 3.56
CA SER A 200 -2.76 5.48 4.24
C SER A 200 -2.40 4.35 3.26
N TYR A 201 -2.31 4.65 1.96
CA TYR A 201 -2.07 3.66 0.92
C TYR A 201 -0.69 3.86 0.30
N LEU A 202 -0.14 2.77 -0.23
CA LEU A 202 1.05 2.83 -1.06
C LEU A 202 0.65 3.22 -2.49
N ASP A 203 0.31 4.49 -2.69
CA ASP A 203 -0.18 5.05 -3.96
C ASP A 203 0.82 6.03 -4.62
N LEU A 204 2.06 6.02 -4.13
CA LEU A 204 3.16 6.86 -4.61
C LEU A 204 2.80 8.35 -4.57
N GLY A 205 2.08 8.76 -3.54
CA GLY A 205 1.75 10.15 -3.20
C GLY A 205 2.96 11.08 -3.24
N PRO A 206 4.20 10.66 -2.89
CA PRO A 206 5.35 11.54 -3.01
C PRO A 206 5.65 12.00 -4.44
N LEU A 207 5.30 11.21 -5.46
CA LEU A 207 5.36 11.60 -6.86
C LEU A 207 4.10 12.37 -7.27
N TYR A 208 2.92 11.82 -6.99
CA TYR A 208 1.65 12.26 -7.57
C TYR A 208 0.87 13.30 -6.77
N GLY A 209 1.22 13.51 -5.50
CA GLY A 209 0.48 14.34 -4.56
C GLY A 209 -0.66 13.61 -3.84
N ASN A 210 -1.10 14.19 -2.73
CA ASN A 210 -2.07 13.60 -1.79
C ASN A 210 -3.45 14.26 -1.82
N ASN A 211 -3.65 15.19 -2.74
CA ASN A 211 -4.95 15.77 -3.05
C ASN A 211 -4.91 16.33 -4.48
N MET A 212 -6.07 16.76 -4.96
CA MET A 212 -6.21 17.25 -6.33
C MET A 212 -5.23 18.38 -6.63
N ASP A 213 -5.10 19.38 -5.75
CA ASP A 213 -4.25 20.55 -6.00
C ASP A 213 -2.78 20.17 -6.11
N GLU A 214 -2.29 19.23 -5.29
CA GLU A 214 -0.93 18.72 -5.41
C GLU A 214 -0.71 17.97 -6.73
N GLN A 215 -1.67 17.12 -7.09
CA GLN A 215 -1.64 16.38 -8.35
C GLN A 215 -1.65 17.31 -9.56
N LYS A 216 -2.38 18.43 -9.51
CA LYS A 216 -2.34 19.46 -10.57
C LYS A 216 -0.95 20.09 -10.71
N ARG A 217 -0.21 20.29 -9.61
CA ARG A 217 1.10 20.96 -9.65
C ARG A 217 2.15 20.17 -10.43
N VAL A 218 2.06 18.84 -10.41
CA VAL A 218 3.04 17.94 -11.07
C VAL A 218 2.62 17.53 -12.48
N ARG A 219 1.36 17.76 -12.88
CA ARG A 219 0.85 17.39 -14.21
C ARG A 219 1.10 18.48 -15.26
N THR A 220 1.21 18.05 -16.51
CA THR A 220 1.20 18.94 -17.69
C THR A 220 -0.21 19.17 -18.23
N PHE A 221 -1.18 18.32 -17.87
CA PHE A 221 -2.52 18.23 -18.46
C PHE A 221 -2.51 18.01 -19.98
N LYS A 222 -1.47 17.34 -20.47
CA LYS A 222 -1.32 16.94 -21.86
C LYS A 222 -0.82 15.51 -21.94
N ASP A 223 -1.53 14.67 -22.69
CA ASP A 223 -1.17 13.28 -22.97
C ASP A 223 -0.89 12.41 -21.73
N GLY A 224 -1.49 12.77 -20.59
CA GLY A 224 -1.31 12.09 -19.31
C GLY A 224 0.03 12.37 -18.63
N LEU A 225 0.87 13.27 -19.16
CA LEU A 225 2.25 13.46 -18.73
C LEU A 225 2.38 14.25 -17.42
N LEU A 226 3.37 13.85 -16.63
CA LEU A 226 3.95 14.66 -15.56
C LEU A 226 4.97 15.65 -16.12
N LYS A 227 5.13 16.80 -15.44
CA LYS A 227 6.24 17.72 -15.70
C LYS A 227 7.56 17.00 -15.45
N LYS A 228 8.52 17.19 -16.35
CA LYS A 228 9.80 16.46 -16.34
C LYS A 228 10.53 16.60 -15.01
N ASP A 229 10.91 15.46 -14.44
CA ASP A 229 11.72 15.36 -13.23
C ASP A 229 11.16 16.21 -12.07
N THR A 230 9.84 16.20 -11.92
CA THR A 230 9.13 16.83 -10.80
C THR A 230 8.47 15.78 -9.92
N PHE A 231 8.20 16.16 -8.68
CA PHE A 231 7.50 15.35 -7.71
C PHE A 231 6.77 16.26 -6.72
N SER A 232 5.85 15.70 -5.94
CA SER A 232 4.97 16.49 -5.07
C SER A 232 5.54 16.71 -3.67
N GLU A 233 6.32 15.76 -3.15
CA GLU A 233 6.79 15.77 -1.76
C GLU A 233 8.00 16.68 -1.54
N SER A 234 7.76 17.92 -1.08
CA SER A 234 8.82 18.89 -0.80
C SER A 234 9.78 18.46 0.31
N ARG A 235 9.34 17.60 1.26
CA ARG A 235 10.20 17.10 2.35
C ARG A 235 11.42 16.33 1.84
N PHE A 236 11.37 15.76 0.63
CA PHE A 236 12.54 15.10 0.03
C PHE A 236 13.71 16.05 -0.26
N LEU A 237 13.47 17.35 -0.38
CA LEU A 237 14.56 18.35 -0.51
C LEU A 237 15.36 18.51 0.79
N SER A 238 14.86 17.97 1.90
CA SER A 238 15.57 17.82 3.18
C SER A 238 16.02 16.39 3.48
N GLN A 239 16.00 15.50 2.47
CA GLN A 239 16.52 14.13 2.54
C GLN A 239 17.75 13.98 1.65
N PRO A 240 18.61 12.96 1.88
CA PRO A 240 19.75 12.70 1.03
C PRO A 240 19.37 12.66 -0.46
N PRO A 241 20.20 13.21 -1.36
CA PRO A 241 19.79 13.50 -2.73
C PRO A 241 19.47 12.27 -3.59
N GLY A 242 19.92 11.07 -3.18
CA GLY A 242 19.52 9.81 -3.82
C GLY A 242 18.03 9.52 -3.72
N VAL A 243 17.34 10.00 -2.67
CA VAL A 243 15.87 9.91 -2.54
C VAL A 243 15.16 10.66 -3.68
N CYS A 244 15.60 11.89 -3.94
CA CYS A 244 15.06 12.69 -5.04
C CYS A 244 15.35 12.05 -6.41
N ALA A 245 16.56 11.51 -6.60
CA ALA A 245 16.93 10.83 -7.85
C ALA A 245 16.06 9.58 -8.10
N LEU A 246 15.74 8.79 -7.07
CA LEU A 246 14.84 7.63 -7.18
C LEU A 246 13.43 8.05 -7.58
N VAL A 247 12.87 9.10 -6.99
CA VAL A 247 11.54 9.60 -7.37
C VAL A 247 11.52 10.20 -8.77
N VAL A 248 12.61 10.84 -9.22
CA VAL A 248 12.76 11.26 -10.62
C VAL A 248 12.74 10.07 -11.57
N ALA A 249 13.33 8.92 -11.20
CA ALA A 249 13.23 7.71 -12.01
C ALA A 249 11.78 7.23 -12.17
N PHE A 250 10.96 7.30 -11.10
CA PHE A 250 9.52 7.01 -11.21
C PHE A 250 8.76 8.02 -12.08
N ASN A 251 9.10 9.32 -12.01
CA ASN A 251 8.53 10.34 -12.91
C ASN A 251 8.81 9.99 -14.38
N ARG A 252 10.07 9.67 -14.71
CA ARG A 252 10.47 9.31 -16.08
C ARG A 252 9.79 8.02 -16.55
N PHE A 253 9.69 7.02 -15.67
CA PHE A 253 8.98 5.78 -15.97
C PHE A 253 7.49 6.03 -16.26
N HIS A 254 6.81 6.87 -15.46
CA HIS A 254 5.43 7.26 -15.74
C HIS A 254 5.29 7.89 -17.12
N ASN A 255 6.13 8.89 -17.43
CA ASN A 255 6.09 9.60 -18.71
C ASN A 255 6.35 8.68 -19.91
N TYR A 256 7.31 7.74 -19.78
CA TYR A 256 7.54 6.69 -20.77
C TYR A 256 6.29 5.83 -20.98
N ILE A 257 5.70 5.32 -19.90
CA ILE A 257 4.53 4.42 -19.99
C ILE A 257 3.32 5.10 -20.63
N VAL A 258 3.00 6.35 -20.29
CA VAL A 258 1.83 7.02 -20.89
C VAL A 258 2.02 7.31 -22.37
N GLN A 259 3.27 7.55 -22.81
CA GLN A 259 3.59 7.69 -24.23
C GLN A 259 3.43 6.36 -24.97
N GLU A 260 3.89 5.25 -24.39
CA GLU A 260 3.69 3.91 -24.96
C GLU A 260 2.21 3.54 -25.03
N LEU A 261 1.43 3.83 -23.97
CA LEU A 261 -0.02 3.64 -23.94
C LEU A 261 -0.75 4.44 -25.03
N ALA A 262 -0.35 5.70 -25.23
CA ALA A 262 -0.92 6.56 -26.26
C ALA A 262 -0.53 6.13 -27.68
N THR A 263 0.68 5.60 -27.86
CA THR A 263 1.21 5.14 -29.15
C THR A 263 0.58 3.81 -29.57
N ILE A 264 0.54 2.83 -28.66
CA ILE A 264 -0.06 1.51 -28.92
C ILE A 264 -1.59 1.63 -29.02
N ASN A 265 -2.20 2.43 -28.14
CA ASN A 265 -3.64 2.71 -28.11
C ASN A 265 -4.52 1.48 -28.33
N GLU A 266 -4.26 0.42 -27.54
CA GLU A 266 -4.94 -0.86 -27.69
C GLU A 266 -6.47 -0.69 -27.66
N ARG A 267 -7.15 -1.26 -28.66
CA ARG A 267 -8.62 -1.17 -28.86
C ARG A 267 -9.15 0.26 -28.94
N GLY A 268 -8.29 1.23 -29.26
CA GLY A 268 -8.67 2.64 -29.38
C GLY A 268 -9.05 3.29 -28.05
N ARG A 269 -8.65 2.74 -26.90
CA ARG A 269 -9.06 3.20 -25.55
C ARG A 269 -8.79 4.68 -25.29
N PHE A 270 -7.76 5.24 -25.92
CA PHE A 270 -7.32 6.63 -25.76
C PHE A 270 -7.55 7.47 -27.01
N SER A 271 -8.41 7.02 -27.92
CA SER A 271 -8.81 7.80 -29.10
C SER A 271 -9.82 8.86 -28.69
N LEU A 272 -9.78 10.00 -29.37
CA LEU A 272 -10.93 10.91 -29.36
C LEU A 272 -12.12 10.24 -30.07
N PRO A 273 -13.36 10.67 -29.77
CA PRO A 273 -14.54 10.20 -30.48
C PRO A 273 -14.38 10.30 -32.01
N ALA A 274 -14.87 9.29 -32.74
CA ALA A 274 -14.72 9.23 -34.19
C ALA A 274 -15.34 10.45 -34.88
N GLY A 275 -14.59 11.06 -35.80
CA GLY A 275 -15.01 12.25 -36.55
C GLY A 275 -14.89 13.57 -35.78
N MET A 276 -14.43 13.56 -34.52
CA MET A 276 -14.23 14.77 -33.74
C MET A 276 -13.02 15.58 -34.23
N THR A 277 -13.20 16.88 -34.34
CA THR A 277 -12.24 17.89 -34.77
C THR A 277 -12.05 18.96 -33.70
N GLU A 278 -11.00 19.77 -33.82
CA GLU A 278 -10.69 20.85 -32.86
C GLU A 278 -11.80 21.91 -32.73
N ASN A 279 -12.64 22.05 -33.76
CA ASN A 279 -13.73 23.02 -33.78
C ASN A 279 -15.01 22.53 -33.06
N ASP A 280 -15.06 21.26 -32.66
CA ASP A 280 -16.25 20.72 -31.99
C ASP A 280 -16.37 21.25 -30.56
N PRO A 281 -17.59 21.61 -30.10
CA PRO A 281 -17.80 22.16 -28.75
C PRO A 281 -17.27 21.27 -27.62
N ASP A 282 -17.29 19.95 -27.81
CA ASP A 282 -16.86 18.95 -26.82
C ASP A 282 -15.39 18.53 -26.96
N TYR A 283 -14.62 19.08 -27.90
CA TYR A 283 -13.23 18.69 -28.15
C TYR A 283 -12.34 18.83 -26.91
N SER A 284 -12.44 19.97 -26.22
CA SER A 284 -11.66 20.24 -25.00
C SER A 284 -11.99 19.24 -23.87
N LYS A 285 -13.27 18.86 -23.74
CA LYS A 285 -13.72 17.87 -22.77
C LYS A 285 -13.20 16.47 -23.13
N ALA A 286 -13.24 16.09 -24.40
CA ALA A 286 -12.70 14.82 -24.87
C ALA A 286 -11.18 14.73 -24.67
N GLN A 287 -10.44 15.81 -24.95
CA GLN A 287 -9.00 15.89 -24.68
C GLN A 287 -8.68 15.80 -23.19
N SER A 288 -9.43 16.50 -22.34
CA SER A 288 -9.26 16.43 -20.89
C SER A 288 -9.53 15.03 -20.35
N LYS A 289 -10.55 14.35 -20.89
CA LYS A 289 -10.84 12.95 -20.56
C LYS A 289 -9.70 12.03 -20.99
N ARG A 290 -9.21 12.18 -22.23
CA ARG A 290 -8.09 11.40 -22.76
C ARG A 290 -6.82 11.57 -21.92
N ASP A 291 -6.46 12.81 -21.60
CA ASP A 291 -5.34 13.15 -20.71
C ASP A 291 -5.51 12.48 -19.34
N ASN A 292 -6.68 12.58 -18.73
CA ASN A 292 -6.94 11.97 -17.44
C ASN A 292 -6.88 10.43 -17.49
N ASP A 293 -7.46 9.80 -18.52
CA ASP A 293 -7.43 8.34 -18.66
C ASP A 293 -6.00 7.81 -18.86
N LEU A 294 -5.18 8.52 -19.64
CA LEU A 294 -3.74 8.21 -19.81
C LEU A 294 -3.00 8.37 -18.47
N PHE A 295 -3.15 9.53 -17.82
CA PHE A 295 -2.53 9.82 -16.53
C PHE A 295 -2.87 8.77 -15.48
N GLN A 296 -4.16 8.46 -15.30
CA GLN A 296 -4.60 7.53 -14.25
C GLN A 296 -4.16 6.10 -14.56
N THR A 297 -4.17 5.69 -15.82
CA THR A 297 -3.66 4.36 -16.21
C THR A 297 -2.14 4.29 -15.96
N GLY A 298 -1.38 5.30 -16.38
CA GLY A 298 0.05 5.40 -16.11
C GLY A 298 0.36 5.38 -14.61
N ARG A 299 -0.41 6.13 -13.82
CA ARG A 299 -0.33 6.13 -12.35
C ARG A 299 -0.51 4.72 -11.78
N LEU A 300 -1.54 3.98 -12.19
CA LEU A 300 -1.76 2.61 -11.74
C LEU A 300 -0.59 1.67 -12.08
N ILE A 301 -0.04 1.77 -13.30
CA ILE A 301 1.09 0.94 -13.73
C ILE A 301 2.36 1.27 -12.92
N THR A 302 2.68 2.56 -12.75
CA THR A 302 3.84 2.99 -11.96
C THR A 302 3.69 2.62 -10.48
N CYS A 303 2.50 2.76 -9.90
CA CYS A 303 2.23 2.26 -8.55
C CYS A 303 2.39 0.73 -8.48
N GLY A 304 1.95 0.00 -9.52
CA GLY A 304 2.19 -1.45 -9.63
C GLY A 304 3.67 -1.81 -9.63
N LEU A 305 4.50 -1.08 -10.38
CA LEU A 305 5.96 -1.22 -10.35
C LEU A 305 6.52 -0.93 -8.96
N TYR A 306 6.11 0.17 -8.33
CA TYR A 306 6.53 0.54 -6.99
C TYR A 306 6.21 -0.56 -5.96
N ILE A 307 5.01 -1.11 -5.96
CA ILE A 307 4.63 -2.25 -5.11
C ILE A 307 5.46 -3.49 -5.44
N ASN A 308 5.73 -3.77 -6.72
CA ASN A 308 6.58 -4.90 -7.11
C ASN A 308 8.00 -4.77 -6.54
N ILE A 309 8.60 -3.59 -6.57
CA ILE A 309 9.91 -3.34 -5.96
C ILE A 309 9.83 -3.53 -4.44
N ILE A 310 8.76 -3.08 -3.79
CA ILE A 310 8.56 -3.27 -2.35
C ILE A 310 8.56 -4.75 -1.99
N LEU A 311 7.69 -5.54 -2.62
CA LEU A 311 7.48 -6.94 -2.28
C LEU A 311 8.62 -7.83 -2.77
N GLY A 312 9.14 -7.51 -3.96
CA GLY A 312 10.15 -8.28 -4.67
C GLY A 312 11.59 -8.01 -4.23
N ASP A 313 11.93 -6.82 -3.74
CA ASP A 313 13.33 -6.46 -3.45
C ASP A 313 13.50 -5.88 -2.05
N TYR A 314 12.69 -4.87 -1.68
CA TYR A 314 12.82 -4.17 -0.40
C TYR A 314 12.52 -5.10 0.78
N LEU A 315 11.37 -5.78 0.78
CA LEU A 315 11.00 -6.72 1.84
C LEU A 315 11.97 -7.89 1.95
N ARG A 316 12.46 -8.39 0.81
CA ARG A 316 13.48 -9.45 0.81
C ARG A 316 14.78 -9.00 1.46
N THR A 317 15.18 -7.75 1.24
CA THR A 317 16.41 -7.21 1.80
C THR A 317 16.29 -6.98 3.31
N ILE A 318 15.17 -6.42 3.80
CA ILE A 318 14.98 -6.23 5.26
C ILE A 318 14.87 -7.57 6.01
N LEU A 319 14.33 -8.61 5.37
CA LEU A 319 14.28 -9.97 5.89
C LEU A 319 15.61 -10.73 5.69
N ASN A 320 16.62 -10.07 5.11
CA ASN A 320 17.94 -10.62 4.82
C ASN A 320 17.92 -11.90 3.94
N LEU A 321 16.92 -12.02 3.06
CA LEU A 321 16.77 -13.16 2.14
C LEU A 321 17.82 -13.15 1.02
N ASN A 322 18.49 -12.03 0.81
CA ASN A 322 19.63 -11.92 -0.11
C ASN A 322 20.87 -12.69 0.37
N ARG A 323 20.91 -13.14 1.63
CA ARG A 323 21.94 -14.04 2.18
C ARG A 323 21.40 -15.42 2.52
N ASN A 324 20.22 -15.77 2.02
CA ASN A 324 19.66 -17.10 2.22
C ASN A 324 20.62 -18.15 1.62
N PRO A 325 21.06 -19.16 2.40
CA PRO A 325 21.89 -20.24 1.85
C PRO A 325 21.16 -21.08 0.80
N ILE A 326 19.83 -21.01 0.76
CA ILE A 326 19.00 -21.68 -0.23
C ILE A 326 18.64 -20.69 -1.35
N HIS A 327 18.88 -21.08 -2.60
CA HIS A 327 18.42 -20.33 -3.76
C HIS A 327 16.90 -20.37 -3.85
N SER A 328 16.24 -19.30 -3.39
CA SER A 328 14.79 -19.20 -3.31
C SER A 328 14.32 -17.84 -3.83
N ASP A 329 13.29 -17.85 -4.66
CA ASP A 329 12.56 -16.68 -5.14
C ASP A 329 11.36 -16.31 -4.23
N TRP A 330 11.24 -16.98 -3.07
CA TRP A 330 10.15 -16.74 -2.11
C TRP A 330 10.05 -15.27 -1.68
N LYS A 331 8.84 -14.72 -1.75
CA LYS A 331 8.54 -13.34 -1.37
C LYS A 331 7.26 -13.32 -0.55
N LEU A 332 7.13 -12.32 0.32
CA LEU A 332 5.89 -12.07 1.05
C LEU A 332 4.97 -11.21 0.16
N ASP A 333 4.25 -11.85 -0.77
CA ASP A 333 3.37 -11.15 -1.72
C ASP A 333 1.88 -11.35 -1.33
N PRO A 334 1.24 -10.37 -0.65
CA PRO A 334 -0.16 -10.50 -0.22
C PRO A 334 -1.16 -10.41 -1.39
N ARG A 335 -0.68 -10.29 -2.64
CA ARG A 335 -1.51 -10.23 -3.84
C ARG A 335 -1.72 -11.60 -4.49
N GLU A 336 -1.00 -12.62 -4.03
CA GLU A 336 -1.18 -14.00 -4.46
C GLU A 336 -2.63 -14.44 -4.24
N ASP A 337 -3.08 -15.36 -5.09
CA ASP A 337 -4.42 -15.90 -5.03
C ASP A 337 -4.43 -17.00 -3.97
N PHE A 338 -4.91 -16.68 -2.77
CA PHE A 338 -5.12 -17.69 -1.75
C PHE A 338 -6.56 -18.20 -1.88
N ASP A 339 -6.73 -19.51 -2.03
CA ASP A 339 -8.04 -20.17 -2.24
C ASP A 339 -9.03 -19.91 -1.09
N THR A 340 -8.55 -19.34 0.03
CA THR A 340 -9.32 -19.03 1.23
C THR A 340 -9.54 -17.54 1.48
N VAL A 341 -9.11 -16.59 0.62
CA VAL A 341 -9.23 -15.11 0.83
C VAL A 341 -10.62 -14.66 1.31
N PHE A 342 -11.63 -15.46 1.02
CA PHE A 342 -13.05 -15.13 1.14
C PHE A 342 -13.84 -16.01 2.10
N ASP A 343 -13.17 -16.94 2.76
CA ASP A 343 -13.70 -17.72 3.86
C ASP A 343 -13.80 -16.85 5.14
N SER A 344 -14.66 -17.20 6.11
CA SER A 344 -14.61 -16.60 7.45
C SER A 344 -13.26 -16.79 8.13
N GLU A 345 -12.52 -17.83 7.75
CA GLU A 345 -11.14 -18.12 8.16
C GLU A 345 -10.08 -17.57 7.18
N GLY A 346 -10.52 -16.83 6.17
CA GLY A 346 -9.73 -16.28 5.09
C GLY A 346 -8.98 -15.00 5.42
N THR A 347 -7.97 -14.66 4.61
CA THR A 347 -7.36 -13.31 4.65
C THR A 347 -8.08 -12.38 3.68
N PRO A 348 -8.95 -11.45 4.15
CA PRO A 348 -9.72 -10.59 3.26
C PRO A 348 -8.83 -9.64 2.46
N ARG A 349 -9.21 -9.40 1.20
CA ARG A 349 -8.54 -8.44 0.29
C ARG A 349 -9.46 -7.27 -0.03
N GLY A 350 -8.87 -6.09 -0.25
CA GLY A 350 -9.60 -4.90 -0.69
C GLY A 350 -10.45 -4.22 0.40
N ILE A 351 -10.20 -4.51 1.67
CA ILE A 351 -10.95 -3.91 2.81
C ILE A 351 -10.38 -2.56 3.28
N GLY A 352 -9.45 -1.97 2.52
CA GLY A 352 -8.81 -0.70 2.87
C GLY A 352 -7.71 -0.84 3.93
N ASN A 353 -7.11 0.29 4.28
CA ASN A 353 -6.04 0.39 5.29
C ASN A 353 -6.11 1.76 5.99
N GLN A 354 -5.69 1.82 7.25
CA GLN A 354 -5.44 3.06 7.98
C GLN A 354 -4.13 2.90 8.74
N VAL A 355 -3.12 3.73 8.45
CA VAL A 355 -1.83 3.59 9.14
C VAL A 355 -1.97 3.99 10.60
N SER A 356 -1.29 3.26 11.48
CA SER A 356 -1.32 3.51 12.91
C SER A 356 -0.17 4.40 13.37
N VAL A 357 -0.37 5.05 14.51
CA VAL A 357 0.66 5.85 15.16
C VAL A 357 1.84 5.00 15.64
N GLU A 358 1.58 3.74 16.02
CA GLU A 358 2.62 2.78 16.36
C GLU A 358 3.46 2.41 15.13
N PHE A 359 2.82 2.27 13.97
CA PHE A 359 3.52 1.99 12.70
C PHE A 359 4.48 3.13 12.31
N ASN A 360 4.05 4.38 12.51
CA ASN A 360 4.92 5.55 12.33
C ASN A 360 6.18 5.45 13.20
N MET A 361 6.02 5.11 14.48
CA MET A 361 7.15 5.07 15.41
C MET A 361 8.14 3.95 15.11
N ILE A 362 7.68 2.75 14.77
CA ILE A 362 8.60 1.64 14.48
C ILE A 362 9.38 1.83 13.17
N TYR A 363 8.93 2.72 12.28
CA TYR A 363 9.61 3.06 11.01
C TYR A 363 10.65 4.17 11.13
N ARG A 364 10.94 4.66 12.35
CA ARG A 364 12.00 5.66 12.60
C ARG A 364 13.38 5.02 12.67
N TRP A 365 13.91 4.67 11.50
CA TRP A 365 15.14 3.89 11.34
C TRP A 365 16.43 4.74 11.32
N HIS A 366 16.51 5.80 12.11
CA HIS A 366 17.64 6.74 12.09
C HIS A 366 18.99 6.10 12.50
N SER A 367 18.98 4.94 13.15
CA SER A 367 20.22 4.18 13.41
C SER A 367 20.88 3.64 12.14
N ALA A 368 20.12 3.51 11.05
CA ALA A 368 20.60 3.01 9.77
C ALA A 368 21.19 4.09 8.86
N THR A 369 21.19 5.37 9.27
CA THR A 369 21.81 6.44 8.50
C THR A 369 23.30 6.16 8.29
N SER A 370 23.75 6.16 7.03
CA SER A 370 25.14 5.92 6.65
C SER A 370 26.06 7.07 7.08
N ALA A 371 27.38 6.86 7.05
CA ALA A 371 28.34 7.95 7.29
C ALA A 371 28.22 9.07 6.25
N GLN A 372 27.97 8.72 4.98
CA GLN A 372 27.76 9.69 3.91
C GLN A 372 26.50 10.52 4.13
N ASP A 373 25.38 9.87 4.47
CA ASP A 373 24.12 10.58 4.72
C ASP A 373 24.18 11.40 6.01
N GLU A 374 24.91 10.94 7.03
CA GLU A 374 25.20 11.74 8.23
C GLU A 374 25.96 13.01 7.85
N LYS A 375 27.05 12.91 7.07
CA LYS A 375 27.81 14.08 6.61
C LYS A 375 26.91 15.06 5.85
N TRP A 376 26.10 14.56 4.92
CA TRP A 376 25.16 15.38 4.17
C TRP A 376 24.15 16.08 5.08
N THR A 377 23.62 15.37 6.09
CA THR A 377 22.65 15.93 7.04
C THR A 377 23.27 17.05 7.89
N ASN A 378 24.53 16.89 8.30
CA ASN A 378 25.29 17.94 8.99
C ASN A 378 25.41 19.20 8.12
N GLU A 379 25.80 19.05 6.85
CA GLU A 379 25.91 20.16 5.90
C GLU A 379 24.55 20.86 5.68
N LEU A 380 23.45 20.09 5.59
CA LEU A 380 22.11 20.65 5.50
C LEU A 380 21.76 21.45 6.76
N PHE A 381 22.04 20.94 7.96
CA PHE A 381 21.73 21.64 9.22
C PHE A 381 22.50 22.95 9.30
N HIS A 382 23.78 22.99 8.92
CA HIS A 382 24.53 24.24 8.84
C HIS A 382 23.97 25.23 7.81
N LYS A 383 23.37 24.73 6.73
CA LYS A 383 22.68 25.59 5.74
C LYS A 383 21.38 26.18 6.29
N ILE A 384 20.61 25.41 7.06
CA ILE A 384 19.32 25.83 7.61
C ILE A 384 19.50 26.76 8.82
N PHE A 385 20.39 26.38 9.75
CA PHE A 385 20.52 27.03 11.06
C PHE A 385 21.78 27.90 11.18
N GLY A 386 22.64 27.92 10.17
CA GLY A 386 23.88 28.70 10.12
C GLY A 386 25.13 27.90 10.47
N PRO A 387 26.33 28.39 10.10
CA PRO A 387 27.59 27.65 10.24
C PRO A 387 28.03 27.46 11.70
N ASN A 388 27.58 28.34 12.61
CA ASN A 388 28.00 28.33 14.02
C ASN A 388 27.01 27.61 14.95
N VAL A 389 25.98 26.94 14.40
CA VAL A 389 25.00 26.21 15.21
C VAL A 389 25.66 25.02 15.91
N SER A 390 25.41 24.85 17.21
CA SER A 390 25.67 23.57 17.89
C SER A 390 24.56 22.59 17.51
N ILE A 391 24.83 21.73 16.53
CA ILE A 391 23.88 20.73 16.02
C ILE A 391 23.36 19.77 17.10
N ASP A 392 24.15 19.56 18.15
CA ASP A 392 23.84 18.64 19.27
C ASP A 392 22.90 19.25 20.30
N ASP A 393 22.76 20.58 20.30
CA ASP A 393 22.09 21.33 21.36
C ASP A 393 21.02 22.27 20.81
N ILE A 394 20.53 22.01 19.60
CA ILE A 394 19.43 22.79 19.01
C ILE A 394 18.15 22.54 19.84
N PRO A 395 17.54 23.58 20.43
CA PRO A 395 16.24 23.45 21.08
C PRO A 395 15.15 23.03 20.07
N VAL A 396 14.19 22.20 20.51
CA VAL A 396 13.14 21.65 19.62
C VAL A 396 12.33 22.76 18.94
N ASP A 397 11.99 23.84 19.65
CA ASP A 397 11.26 24.98 19.09
C ASP A 397 12.06 25.69 17.98
N LYS A 398 13.37 25.86 18.18
CA LYS A 398 14.27 26.44 17.17
C LYS A 398 14.44 25.53 15.97
N PHE A 399 14.54 24.22 16.19
CA PHE A 399 14.56 23.25 15.11
C PHE A 399 13.29 23.33 14.25
N LEU A 400 12.11 23.27 14.87
CA LEU A 400 10.83 23.36 14.17
C LEU A 400 10.66 24.71 13.45
N GLN A 401 11.08 25.81 14.09
CA GLN A 401 11.05 27.15 13.47
C GLN A 401 11.94 27.22 12.22
N GLY A 402 13.19 26.72 12.31
CA GLY A 402 14.11 26.74 11.17
C GLY A 402 13.66 25.84 10.03
N VAL A 403 13.15 24.64 10.31
CA VAL A 403 12.55 23.76 9.29
C VAL A 403 11.35 24.45 8.63
N ARG A 404 10.46 25.08 9.41
CA ARG A 404 9.31 25.82 8.86
C ARG A 404 9.76 26.96 7.95
N GLN A 405 10.75 27.74 8.37
CA GLN A 405 11.27 28.87 7.59
C GLN A 405 11.96 28.42 6.31
N TRP A 406 12.75 27.33 6.39
CA TRP A 406 13.36 26.67 5.23
C TRP A 406 12.29 26.24 4.20
N THR A 407 11.24 25.54 4.65
CA THR A 407 10.13 25.11 3.78
C THR A 407 9.36 26.28 3.17
N MET A 408 9.11 27.35 3.94
CA MET A 408 8.44 28.55 3.43
C MET A 408 9.22 29.30 2.35
N ASN A 409 10.55 29.20 2.38
CA ASN A 409 11.43 29.82 1.40
C ASN A 409 11.61 28.98 0.13
N MET A 410 11.11 27.74 0.10
CA MET A 410 11.15 26.92 -1.11
C MET A 410 10.18 27.48 -2.15
N PRO A 411 10.54 27.45 -3.45
CA PRO A 411 9.60 27.73 -4.52
C PRO A 411 8.36 26.83 -4.41
N ARG A 412 7.17 27.35 -4.74
CA ARG A 412 5.95 26.54 -4.72
C ARG A 412 5.87 25.58 -5.91
N GLU A 413 6.50 25.94 -7.02
CA GLU A 413 6.46 25.19 -8.27
C GLU A 413 7.54 24.09 -8.25
N PRO A 414 7.15 22.80 -8.36
CA PRO A 414 8.10 21.69 -8.26
C PRO A 414 9.12 21.67 -9.41
N GLU A 415 8.81 22.25 -10.56
CA GLU A 415 9.74 22.45 -11.68
C GLU A 415 10.89 23.42 -11.37
N LYS A 416 10.83 24.17 -10.26
CA LYS A 416 11.94 25.02 -9.80
C LYS A 416 12.83 24.34 -8.78
N TRP A 417 12.44 23.18 -8.26
CA TRP A 417 13.21 22.49 -7.23
C TRP A 417 14.47 21.86 -7.82
N THR A 418 15.56 21.94 -7.05
CA THR A 418 16.88 21.36 -7.37
C THR A 418 17.43 20.67 -6.13
N PHE A 419 18.22 19.62 -6.31
CA PHE A 419 18.80 18.83 -5.22
C PHE A 419 20.18 18.29 -5.61
N GLY A 420 20.98 17.87 -4.63
CA GLY A 420 22.29 17.23 -4.88
C GLY A 420 23.28 18.05 -5.69
N GLY A 421 23.12 19.38 -5.74
CA GLY A 421 23.92 20.27 -6.59
C GLY A 421 23.58 20.21 -8.09
N LEU A 422 22.58 19.43 -8.49
CA LEU A 422 22.13 19.34 -9.88
C LEU A 422 21.41 20.60 -10.30
N LYS A 423 21.60 20.97 -11.57
CA LYS A 423 20.86 22.05 -12.24
C LYS A 423 19.94 21.45 -13.28
N ARG A 424 18.80 22.09 -13.50
CA ARG A 424 17.89 21.72 -14.59
C ARG A 424 18.45 22.18 -15.93
N THR A 425 18.23 21.38 -16.95
CA THR A 425 18.47 21.71 -18.36
C THR A 425 17.37 22.65 -18.88
N GLU A 426 17.55 23.17 -20.10
CA GLU A 426 16.57 24.07 -20.73
C GLU A 426 15.19 23.41 -20.93
N ASP A 427 15.15 22.10 -21.13
CA ASP A 427 13.90 21.34 -21.26
C ASP A 427 13.24 20.99 -19.91
N GLY A 428 13.85 21.40 -18.80
CA GLY A 428 13.37 21.21 -17.43
C GLY A 428 13.80 19.90 -16.76
N SER A 429 14.50 19.00 -17.44
CA SER A 429 15.01 17.76 -16.85
C SER A 429 16.34 17.94 -16.09
N PHE A 430 16.84 16.90 -15.45
CA PHE A 430 18.21 16.79 -14.95
C PHE A 430 19.04 15.90 -15.87
N SER A 431 20.35 16.12 -15.91
CA SER A 431 21.28 15.25 -16.65
C SER A 431 21.28 13.82 -16.11
N ASP A 432 21.25 12.83 -16.99
CA ASP A 432 21.30 11.40 -16.65
C ASP A 432 22.53 11.07 -15.80
N ASP A 433 23.72 11.53 -16.22
CA ASP A 433 24.98 11.33 -15.49
C ASP A 433 24.90 11.83 -14.04
N GLY A 434 24.26 12.99 -13.83
CA GLY A 434 24.05 13.56 -12.51
C GLY A 434 23.15 12.69 -11.63
N LEU A 435 22.04 12.20 -12.17
CA LEU A 435 21.12 11.30 -11.47
C LEU A 435 21.78 9.95 -11.15
N VAL A 436 22.45 9.35 -12.13
CA VAL A 436 23.19 8.09 -11.99
C VAL A 436 24.26 8.20 -10.91
N LYS A 437 25.02 9.30 -10.89
CA LYS A 437 26.04 9.53 -9.86
C LYS A 437 25.46 9.56 -8.44
N LEU A 438 24.29 10.18 -8.24
CA LEU A 438 23.63 10.19 -6.94
C LEU A 438 23.17 8.80 -6.51
N LEU A 439 22.57 8.03 -7.43
CA LEU A 439 22.10 6.68 -7.19
C LEU A 439 23.27 5.71 -6.93
N GLN A 440 24.36 5.83 -7.68
CA GLN A 440 25.58 5.06 -7.49
C GLN A 440 26.20 5.33 -6.13
N ALA A 441 26.35 6.61 -5.75
CA ALA A 441 26.90 6.97 -4.44
C ALA A 441 26.06 6.40 -3.28
N ALA A 442 24.73 6.43 -3.38
CA ALA A 442 23.85 5.78 -2.41
C ALA A 442 24.03 4.26 -2.40
N THR A 443 24.23 3.65 -3.58
CA THR A 443 24.42 2.21 -3.76
C THR A 443 25.72 1.72 -3.11
N GLU A 444 26.81 2.45 -3.30
CA GLU A 444 28.15 2.13 -2.79
C GLU A 444 28.33 2.43 -1.29
N SER A 445 27.51 3.33 -0.73
CA SER A 445 27.54 3.66 0.69
C SER A 445 26.84 2.60 1.54
N VAL A 446 27.55 2.02 2.51
CA VAL A 446 26.99 1.05 3.46
C VAL A 446 26.15 1.77 4.51
N ALA A 447 24.92 1.29 4.73
CA ALA A 447 24.03 1.80 5.76
C ALA A 447 24.54 1.51 7.17
N GLY A 448 24.04 2.26 8.15
CA GLY A 448 24.22 1.91 9.56
C GLY A 448 23.49 0.61 9.94
N ALA A 449 24.00 -0.09 10.94
CA ALA A 449 23.30 -1.18 11.57
C ALA A 449 22.14 -0.68 12.42
N PHE A 450 21.03 -1.41 12.39
CA PHE A 450 19.98 -1.24 13.38
C PHE A 450 20.51 -1.46 14.80
N GLY A 451 19.99 -0.67 15.73
CA GLY A 451 20.16 -0.91 17.16
C GLY A 451 20.59 0.31 17.96
N ALA A 452 20.85 0.06 19.24
CA ALA A 452 21.28 1.07 20.20
C ALA A 452 22.64 1.67 19.82
N ARG A 453 22.86 2.92 20.25
CA ARG A 453 24.13 3.66 20.15
C ARG A 453 24.66 3.81 18.72
N ASN A 454 23.76 3.97 17.75
CA ASN A 454 24.14 4.13 16.35
C ASN A 454 23.39 5.26 15.61
N ILE A 455 22.55 6.03 16.30
CA ILE A 455 21.87 7.19 15.69
C ILE A 455 22.85 8.38 15.59
N PRO A 456 23.03 8.99 14.40
CA PRO A 456 23.84 10.19 14.23
C PRO A 456 23.48 11.29 15.23
N ARG A 457 24.48 11.99 15.77
CA ARG A 457 24.24 13.03 16.78
C ARG A 457 23.46 14.23 16.23
N VAL A 458 23.64 14.55 14.94
CA VAL A 458 22.85 15.58 14.24
C VAL A 458 21.33 15.31 14.26
N LEU A 459 20.90 14.07 14.49
CA LEU A 459 19.49 13.70 14.62
C LEU A 459 18.98 13.71 16.07
N LYS A 460 19.79 14.14 17.05
CA LYS A 460 19.40 14.21 18.47
C LYS A 460 18.11 14.99 18.69
N VAL A 461 17.98 16.17 18.07
CA VAL A 461 16.77 16.99 18.18
C VAL A 461 15.54 16.31 17.59
N VAL A 462 15.71 15.52 16.53
CA VAL A 462 14.63 14.73 15.89
C VAL A 462 14.19 13.59 16.81
N GLU A 463 15.12 12.90 17.46
CA GLU A 463 14.81 11.85 18.43
C GLU A 463 14.13 12.39 19.69
N ILE A 464 14.62 13.51 20.24
CA ILE A 464 13.99 14.19 21.38
C ILE A 464 12.55 14.54 21.04
N TYR A 465 12.33 15.21 19.90
CA TYR A 465 10.99 15.58 19.44
C TYR A 465 10.11 14.34 19.22
N GLY A 466 10.67 13.25 18.68
CA GLY A 466 9.96 12.00 18.48
C GLY A 466 9.51 11.32 19.76
N ILE A 467 10.37 11.28 20.79
CA ILE A 467 10.03 10.76 22.10
C ILE A 467 8.93 11.61 22.75
N GLN A 468 9.05 12.94 22.69
CA GLN A 468 8.02 13.86 23.21
C GLN A 468 6.68 13.62 22.52
N GLN A 469 6.68 13.55 21.20
CA GLN A 469 5.49 13.27 20.40
C GLN A 469 4.84 11.93 20.76
N GLY A 470 5.63 10.86 20.96
CA GLY A 470 5.10 9.57 21.38
C GLY A 470 4.42 9.59 22.75
N ARG A 471 4.94 10.41 23.68
CA ARG A 471 4.34 10.62 25.00
C ARG A 471 3.04 11.41 24.90
N GLU A 472 3.01 12.48 24.11
CA GLU A 472 1.81 13.28 23.85
C GLU A 472 0.69 12.45 23.22
N TRP A 473 1.04 11.54 22.32
CA TRP A 473 0.10 10.58 21.74
C TRP A 473 -0.27 9.44 22.70
N GLY A 474 0.28 9.36 23.90
CA GLY A 474 -0.03 8.31 24.86
C GLY A 474 0.25 6.92 24.31
N LEU A 475 1.37 6.75 23.61
CA LEU A 475 1.79 5.44 23.11
C LEU A 475 2.14 4.50 24.28
N PRO A 476 1.79 3.22 24.19
CA PRO A 476 2.00 2.31 25.29
C PRO A 476 3.47 1.89 25.40
N SER A 477 3.83 1.29 26.53
CA SER A 477 5.19 0.79 26.76
C SER A 477 5.51 -0.43 25.87
N ARG A 478 6.79 -0.83 25.81
CA ARG A 478 7.24 -1.98 25.00
C ARG A 478 6.64 -3.32 25.45
N THR A 479 6.23 -3.43 26.71
CA THR A 479 5.62 -4.62 27.31
C THR A 479 4.15 -4.34 27.60
N THR A 480 3.28 -4.61 26.63
CA THR A 480 1.81 -4.46 26.72
C THR A 480 1.08 -5.77 26.62
#